data_AF-A0A179G263-F1
#
_entry.id   AF-A0A179G263-F1
#
_cell.length_a   1.000
_cell.length_b   1.000
_cell.length_c   1.000
_cell.angle_alpha   90.00
_cell.angle_beta   90.00
_cell.angle_gamma   90.00
#
_symmetry.space_group_name_H-M   'P 1'
#
loop_
_entity.id
_entity.type
_entity.pdbx_description
1 polymer ?
#
loop_
_entity_poly.entity_id
_entity_poly.type
_entity_poly.pdbx_seq_one_letter_code
_entity_poly.pdbx_strand_id
1 'polypeptide(L)'
;MPSHRRLWEPLLLATRPRQASRCSARAVSLPQPRLLSTTRPLRLAELRSAAELPSRTVPRYLQSTKPGSSLLSLKWPRPPRNLLLVQKLYAPDVSESVFKFARYIRGEYPDVNIIVEPRIADSIEDQLNFPVYVSDTRSNIADKVDVIATFGGDGTVLRAASLFKLHGSVPPILSFSMGTLGFLGEWSFSEHKKAWREMYMSGSGVAVQDAAVPRGDWDTVGEDAASSSLVGWDRMKGKSLGISRASKVLLRHRIKADIFDRSGNNINNRVSDTLASHSKSGIAGTKEESPSLRAINEISVHRGSHPHLAIIDIYQNGHFLTETTADGILVSTPTGSTAYSLSAGGPIVHPLVKSLLITPISPCSLSFRSLVLPLDTRVCLRMSPKNRGRELDLNIDGKRCAGVSPGSEIRIEGEFVGRAGPGEEWHGGVPCIIRAEDDDPWVGGLNGLLKFNHPFGREPPSDEYAD
;
A
#
# COMPACT_ATOMS: atom_id res chain seq x y z
N MET A 1 -7.64 -66.25 -21.63
CA MET A 1 -6.24 -65.89 -21.38
C MET A 1 -6.21 -65.00 -20.13
N PRO A 2 -5.94 -65.58 -18.94
CA PRO A 2 -6.33 -65.00 -17.63
C PRO A 2 -5.13 -64.34 -16.90
N SER A 3 -5.36 -63.30 -16.07
CA SER A 3 -5.26 -63.23 -14.57
C SER A 3 -3.84 -63.40 -13.98
N HIS A 4 -3.27 -62.63 -13.03
CA HIS A 4 -3.61 -62.29 -11.63
C HIS A 4 -2.42 -61.41 -11.11
N ARG A 5 -2.52 -60.25 -10.44
CA ARG A 5 -2.84 -59.91 -9.03
C ARG A 5 -2.15 -60.71 -7.89
N ARG A 6 -1.52 -59.94 -6.97
CA ARG A 6 -1.18 -60.18 -5.52
C ARG A 6 0.14 -60.93 -5.24
N LEU A 7 0.85 -60.83 -4.09
CA LEU A 7 0.99 -59.99 -2.88
C LEU A 7 2.13 -60.69 -2.04
N TRP A 8 2.66 -59.99 -1.01
CA TRP A 8 3.31 -60.51 0.23
C TRP A 8 4.86 -60.62 0.35
N GLU A 9 5.38 -59.88 1.34
CA GLU A 9 6.63 -60.03 2.13
C GLU A 9 6.61 -61.33 3.01
N PRO A 10 7.49 -61.51 4.02
CA PRO A 10 8.96 -61.59 4.07
C PRO A 10 9.44 -62.90 4.77
N LEU A 11 10.74 -63.21 4.81
CA LEU A 11 11.27 -64.21 5.76
C LEU A 11 12.72 -63.92 6.18
N LEU A 12 12.87 -63.65 7.47
CA LEU A 12 14.10 -63.63 8.26
C LEU A 12 14.69 -65.04 8.37
N LEU A 13 16.02 -65.16 8.43
CA LEU A 13 16.68 -66.21 9.23
C LEU A 13 18.09 -65.78 9.64
N ALA A 14 18.31 -65.83 10.94
CA ALA A 14 19.51 -65.49 11.67
C ALA A 14 20.47 -66.68 11.76
N THR A 15 21.78 -66.43 11.88
CA THR A 15 22.70 -67.27 12.68
C THR A 15 23.91 -66.45 13.17
N ARG A 16 24.20 -66.57 14.48
CA ARG A 16 25.41 -66.10 15.20
C ARG A 16 26.51 -67.22 15.17
N PRO A 17 27.60 -67.17 15.97
CA PRO A 17 28.82 -66.37 15.81
C PRO A 17 30.10 -67.27 15.85
N ARG A 18 31.30 -66.75 15.56
CA ARG A 18 32.56 -67.35 16.01
C ARG A 18 33.56 -66.29 16.47
N GLN A 19 34.07 -66.49 17.69
CA GLN A 19 35.13 -65.75 18.36
C GLN A 19 36.52 -66.26 17.96
N ALA A 20 37.51 -65.36 18.02
CA ALA A 20 38.94 -65.50 18.35
C ALA A 20 39.73 -64.53 17.44
N SER A 21 40.74 -63.75 17.85
CA SER A 21 41.53 -63.67 19.06
C SER A 21 42.28 -62.33 19.06
N ARG A 22 42.60 -61.81 20.25
CA ARG A 22 43.36 -60.57 20.48
C ARG A 22 44.82 -60.67 20.03
N CYS A 23 45.34 -59.62 19.41
CA CYS A 23 46.75 -59.22 19.51
C CYS A 23 46.83 -57.72 19.78
N SER A 24 47.59 -57.35 20.81
CA SER A 24 47.77 -56.01 21.34
C SER A 24 49.00 -55.37 20.72
N ALA A 25 48.85 -54.18 20.14
CA ALA A 25 49.96 -53.26 19.90
C ALA A 25 49.53 -51.83 20.29
N ARG A 26 50.20 -51.28 21.30
CA ARG A 26 50.08 -49.88 21.73
C ARG A 26 50.68 -48.98 20.65
N ALA A 27 49.90 -48.04 20.11
CA ALA A 27 50.38 -46.92 19.32
C ALA A 27 50.03 -45.60 20.04
N VAL A 28 51.05 -44.77 20.21
CA VAL A 28 51.05 -43.48 20.89
C VAL A 28 50.29 -42.44 20.03
N SER A 29 49.31 -41.75 20.61
CA SER A 29 48.52 -40.71 19.93
C SER A 29 49.26 -39.36 19.94
N LEU A 30 49.58 -38.83 18.76
CA LEU A 30 49.97 -37.43 18.57
C LEU A 30 48.72 -36.51 18.60
N PRO A 31 48.81 -35.27 19.10
CA PRO A 31 47.65 -34.41 19.27
C PRO A 31 47.15 -33.85 17.94
N GLN A 32 45.85 -33.97 17.68
CA GLN A 32 45.16 -33.32 16.56
C GLN A 32 45.20 -31.79 16.69
N PRO A 33 45.38 -31.05 15.57
CA PRO A 33 45.29 -29.60 15.59
C PRO A 33 43.83 -29.17 15.81
N ARG A 34 43.60 -28.31 16.80
CA ARG A 34 42.31 -27.62 16.98
C ARG A 34 42.15 -26.60 15.87
N LEU A 35 41.30 -26.89 14.89
CA LEU A 35 40.80 -25.88 13.96
C LEU A 35 39.85 -24.94 14.73
N LEU A 36 40.37 -23.78 15.11
CA LEU A 36 39.55 -22.64 15.56
C LEU A 36 38.83 -22.05 14.34
N SER A 37 37.66 -22.61 14.01
CA SER A 37 36.72 -21.95 13.11
C SER A 37 36.15 -20.72 13.82
N THR A 38 36.52 -19.53 13.34
CA THR A 38 35.94 -18.24 13.76
C THR A 38 34.99 -17.73 12.70
N THR A 39 34.09 -18.59 12.19
CA THR A 39 32.89 -18.10 11.50
C THR A 39 31.79 -17.94 12.54
N ARG A 40 31.55 -16.71 13.00
CA ARG A 40 30.27 -16.39 13.66
C ARG A 40 29.17 -16.76 12.67
N PRO A 41 28.19 -17.63 13.00
CA PRO A 41 27.08 -17.86 12.11
C PRO A 41 26.40 -16.51 11.86
N LEU A 42 26.18 -16.16 10.59
CA LEU A 42 25.29 -15.06 10.23
C LEU A 42 23.97 -15.34 10.97
N ARG A 43 23.63 -14.51 11.96
CA ARG A 43 22.31 -14.62 12.60
C ARG A 43 21.31 -14.23 11.53
N LEU A 44 20.54 -15.21 11.05
CA LEU A 44 19.36 -14.98 10.22
C LEU A 44 18.39 -14.03 10.93
N ALA A 45 17.52 -13.38 10.16
CA ALA A 45 16.52 -12.49 10.73
C ALA A 45 15.62 -13.26 11.70
N GLU A 46 15.35 -12.70 12.86
CA GLU A 46 14.37 -13.27 13.77
C GLU A 46 12.98 -12.77 13.35
N LEU A 47 12.12 -13.66 12.84
CA LEU A 47 10.74 -13.33 12.50
C LEU A 47 9.89 -13.20 13.77
N ARG A 48 9.33 -12.02 14.00
CA ARG A 48 8.48 -11.70 15.16
C ARG A 48 7.08 -11.31 14.73
N SER A 49 6.13 -11.34 15.67
CA SER A 49 4.76 -10.92 15.40
C SER A 49 4.65 -9.39 15.45
N ALA A 50 3.97 -8.78 14.47
CA ALA A 50 3.64 -7.35 14.52
C ALA A 50 2.79 -6.96 15.76
N ALA A 51 2.18 -7.93 16.44
CA ALA A 51 1.42 -7.70 17.68
C ALA A 51 2.29 -7.15 18.82
N GLU A 52 3.57 -7.52 18.85
CA GLU A 52 4.55 -7.11 19.85
C GLU A 52 4.93 -5.62 19.75
N LEU A 53 4.68 -5.01 18.59
CA LEU A 53 5.03 -3.62 18.33
C LEU A 53 4.16 -2.65 19.12
N PRO A 54 4.67 -1.44 19.44
CA PRO A 54 3.85 -0.41 20.07
C PRO A 54 2.73 0.05 19.12
N SER A 55 1.67 0.64 19.68
CA SER A 55 0.58 1.20 18.89
C SER A 55 1.05 2.34 17.99
N ARG A 56 0.34 2.47 16.86
CA ARG A 56 0.57 3.42 15.78
C ARG A 56 0.65 4.85 16.30
N THR A 57 1.61 5.58 15.75
CA THR A 57 1.72 7.03 15.80
C THR A 57 0.92 7.61 14.65
N VAL A 58 -0.16 8.32 14.95
CA VAL A 58 -0.98 8.99 13.93
C VAL A 58 -0.38 10.37 13.65
N PRO A 59 0.02 10.67 12.40
CA PRO A 59 0.51 12.00 12.04
C PRO A 59 -0.63 13.01 11.93
N ARG A 60 -0.27 14.30 11.99
CA ARG A 60 -1.16 15.43 11.72
C ARG A 60 -0.87 15.97 10.32
N TYR A 61 -1.91 16.32 9.57
CA TYR A 61 -1.76 16.98 8.28
C TYR A 61 -2.23 18.43 8.39
N LEU A 62 -1.32 19.37 8.12
CA LEU A 62 -1.57 20.80 8.24
C LEU A 62 -1.62 21.43 6.85
N GLN A 63 -2.32 22.55 6.69
CA GLN A 63 -2.26 23.28 5.43
C GLN A 63 -0.84 23.82 5.23
N SER A 64 -0.31 23.69 4.02
CA SER A 64 0.96 24.34 3.67
C SER A 64 0.86 25.85 3.86
N THR A 65 1.92 26.47 4.38
CA THR A 65 2.03 27.93 4.56
C THR A 65 2.40 28.65 3.27
N LYS A 66 2.77 27.92 2.21
CA LYS A 66 3.09 28.50 0.91
C LYS A 66 1.81 28.97 0.20
N PRO A 67 1.73 30.24 -0.23
CA PRO A 67 0.61 30.73 -1.04
C PRO A 67 0.43 29.90 -2.31
N GLY A 68 -0.80 29.44 -2.60
CA GLY A 68 -1.12 28.67 -3.80
C GLY A 68 -0.79 27.18 -3.75
N SER A 69 -0.10 26.69 -2.72
CA SER A 69 0.17 25.26 -2.56
C SER A 69 -1.08 24.54 -2.03
N SER A 70 -1.60 23.63 -2.85
CA SER A 70 -2.79 22.83 -2.55
C SER A 70 -2.48 21.55 -1.75
N LEU A 71 -1.19 21.30 -1.52
CA LEU A 71 -0.66 20.17 -0.76
C LEU A 71 -0.65 20.46 0.74
N LEU A 72 -0.74 19.39 1.54
CA LEU A 72 -0.65 19.44 3.00
C LEU A 72 0.78 19.19 3.47
N SER A 73 1.08 19.62 4.69
CA SER A 73 2.34 19.37 5.37
C SER A 73 2.17 18.26 6.41
N LEU A 74 3.03 17.24 6.35
CA LEU A 74 3.07 16.15 7.32
C LEU A 74 3.73 16.63 8.63
N LYS A 75 3.11 16.37 9.77
CA LYS A 75 3.72 16.61 11.08
C LYS A 75 3.58 15.40 11.99
N TRP A 76 4.72 14.89 12.44
CA TRP A 76 4.78 13.79 13.39
C TRP A 76 4.67 14.31 14.84
N PRO A 77 3.77 13.78 15.68
CA PRO A 77 3.76 14.11 17.10
C PRO A 77 4.96 13.51 17.85
N ARG A 78 5.45 12.36 17.37
CA ARG A 78 6.67 11.67 17.82
C ARG A 78 7.29 10.95 16.62
N PRO A 79 8.59 10.60 16.64
CA PRO A 79 9.21 9.92 15.51
C PRO A 79 8.48 8.62 15.14
N PRO A 80 8.24 8.35 13.84
CA PRO A 80 7.62 7.09 13.43
C PRO A 80 8.58 5.93 13.70
N ARG A 81 8.05 4.82 14.19
CA ARG A 81 8.80 3.63 14.62
C ARG A 81 8.43 2.39 13.82
N ASN A 82 7.24 2.31 13.25
CA ASN A 82 6.77 1.09 12.62
C ASN A 82 6.58 1.28 11.12
N LEU A 83 7.48 0.72 10.32
CA LEU A 83 7.51 0.87 8.86
C LEU A 83 7.05 -0.41 8.16
N LEU A 84 5.97 -0.35 7.40
CA LEU A 84 5.53 -1.44 6.53
C LEU A 84 6.20 -1.34 5.15
N LEU A 85 6.85 -2.41 4.71
CA LEU A 85 7.39 -2.53 3.35
C LEU A 85 6.42 -3.34 2.49
N VAL A 86 6.02 -2.75 1.35
CA VAL A 86 5.15 -3.41 0.36
C VAL A 86 5.88 -3.40 -0.99
N GLN A 87 6.07 -4.58 -1.58
CA GLN A 87 6.86 -4.73 -2.80
C GLN A 87 6.08 -5.39 -3.92
N LYS A 88 6.44 -5.06 -5.17
CA LYS A 88 5.99 -5.81 -6.35
C LYS A 88 6.54 -7.24 -6.27
N LEU A 89 5.63 -8.21 -6.32
CA LEU A 89 5.98 -9.63 -6.25
C LEU A 89 6.62 -10.11 -7.56
N TYR A 90 7.43 -11.17 -7.46
CA TYR A 90 8.11 -11.82 -8.59
C TYR A 90 9.02 -10.88 -9.41
N ALA A 91 9.55 -9.84 -8.76
CA ALA A 91 10.51 -8.90 -9.34
C ALA A 91 11.79 -8.89 -8.49
N PRO A 92 12.85 -9.60 -8.90
CA PRO A 92 14.10 -9.71 -8.13
C PRO A 92 14.75 -8.36 -7.83
N ASP A 93 14.82 -7.46 -8.83
CA ASP A 93 15.44 -6.12 -8.68
C ASP A 93 14.73 -5.26 -7.61
N VAL A 94 13.40 -5.43 -7.51
CA VAL A 94 12.59 -4.78 -6.47
C VAL A 94 12.93 -5.35 -5.10
N SER A 95 13.08 -6.67 -4.99
CA SER A 95 13.42 -7.34 -3.73
C SER A 95 14.80 -6.91 -3.24
N GLU A 96 15.79 -6.82 -4.12
CA GLU A 96 17.12 -6.32 -3.79
C GLU A 96 17.08 -4.88 -3.24
N SER A 97 16.30 -4.02 -3.90
CA SER A 97 16.11 -2.63 -3.48
C SER A 97 15.41 -2.52 -2.12
N VAL A 98 14.44 -3.38 -1.84
CA VAL A 98 13.80 -3.50 -0.53
C VAL A 98 14.80 -3.92 0.54
N PHE A 99 15.67 -4.91 0.28
CA PHE A 99 16.70 -5.31 1.25
C PHE A 99 17.71 -4.19 1.49
N LYS A 100 18.16 -3.51 0.43
CA LYS A 100 19.05 -2.35 0.51
C LYS A 100 18.44 -1.23 1.35
N PHE A 101 17.16 -0.96 1.15
CA PHE A 101 16.42 0.02 1.93
C PHE A 101 16.27 -0.40 3.39
N ALA A 102 15.86 -1.65 3.65
CA ALA A 102 15.70 -2.16 5.02
C ALA A 102 17.02 -2.11 5.81
N ARG A 103 18.16 -2.47 5.18
CA ARG A 103 19.49 -2.34 5.78
C ARG A 103 19.85 -0.88 6.07
N TYR A 104 19.56 0.04 5.15
CA TYR A 104 19.76 1.48 5.36
C TYR A 104 18.96 2.00 6.55
N ILE A 105 17.66 1.66 6.63
CA ILE A 105 16.79 2.08 7.73
C ILE A 105 17.31 1.54 9.06
N ARG A 106 17.63 0.25 9.16
CA ARG A 106 18.14 -0.33 10.41
C ARG A 106 19.52 0.20 10.82
N GLY A 107 20.35 0.60 9.85
CA GLY A 107 21.67 1.19 10.11
C GLY A 107 21.60 2.62 10.63
N GLU A 108 20.78 3.48 10.01
CA GLU A 108 20.69 4.91 10.35
C GLU A 108 19.59 5.25 11.37
N TYR A 109 18.55 4.42 11.45
CA TYR A 109 17.35 4.62 12.28
C TYR A 109 17.06 3.35 13.10
N PRO A 110 17.88 3.04 14.12
CA PRO A 110 17.82 1.78 14.87
C PRO A 110 16.53 1.59 15.68
N ASP A 111 15.73 2.64 15.88
CA ASP A 111 14.44 2.59 16.55
C ASP A 111 13.28 2.23 15.60
N VAL A 112 13.53 2.15 14.28
CA VAL A 112 12.52 1.82 13.27
C VAL A 112 12.42 0.32 13.06
N ASN A 113 11.27 -0.24 13.40
CA ASN A 113 10.87 -1.61 13.19
C ASN A 113 10.39 -1.81 11.75
N ILE A 114 10.84 -2.88 11.12
CA ILE A 114 10.45 -3.25 9.75
C ILE A 114 9.33 -4.29 9.82
N ILE A 115 8.20 -3.99 9.18
CA ILE A 115 7.03 -4.87 9.06
C ILE A 115 6.91 -5.31 7.60
N VAL A 116 6.55 -6.58 7.39
CA VAL A 116 6.41 -7.18 6.05
C VAL A 116 5.15 -8.04 5.96
N GLU A 117 4.64 -8.26 4.74
CA GLU A 117 3.55 -9.22 4.51
C GLU A 117 4.05 -10.67 4.70
N PRO A 118 3.21 -11.61 5.17
CA PRO A 118 3.62 -13.01 5.38
C PRO A 118 4.22 -13.69 4.15
N ARG A 119 3.74 -13.32 2.96
CA ARG A 119 4.19 -13.90 1.68
C ARG A 119 5.63 -13.59 1.32
N ILE A 120 6.21 -12.55 1.92
CA ILE A 120 7.59 -12.13 1.66
C ILE A 120 8.51 -12.38 2.86
N ALA A 121 7.97 -12.88 3.98
CA ALA A 121 8.70 -13.11 5.22
C ALA A 121 9.85 -14.10 5.03
N ASP A 122 9.58 -15.27 4.43
CA ASP A 122 10.57 -16.33 4.21
C ASP A 122 11.74 -15.83 3.34
N SER A 123 11.45 -15.07 2.27
CA SER A 123 12.49 -14.52 1.40
C SER A 123 13.35 -13.44 2.06
N ILE A 124 12.83 -12.79 3.11
CA ILE A 124 13.52 -11.72 3.84
C ILE A 124 14.40 -12.31 4.95
N GLU A 125 13.98 -13.43 5.54
CA GLU A 125 14.65 -14.09 6.65
C GLU A 125 16.11 -14.43 6.34
N ASP A 126 16.36 -14.92 5.11
CA ASP A 126 17.68 -15.31 4.63
C ASP A 126 18.61 -14.12 4.31
N GLN A 127 18.05 -12.92 4.12
CA GLN A 127 18.77 -11.77 3.57
C GLN A 127 19.09 -10.70 4.62
N LEU A 128 18.38 -10.68 5.75
CA LEU A 128 18.53 -9.67 6.80
C LEU A 128 19.06 -10.33 8.09
N ASN A 129 19.74 -9.54 8.92
CA ASN A 129 20.42 -10.00 10.14
C ASN A 129 19.90 -9.31 11.41
N PHE A 130 18.67 -8.80 11.34
CA PHE A 130 17.99 -8.09 12.43
C PHE A 130 16.53 -8.55 12.51
N PRO A 131 15.84 -8.32 13.64
CA PRO A 131 14.45 -8.73 13.79
C PRO A 131 13.53 -8.06 12.74
N VAL A 132 12.66 -8.86 12.13
CA VAL A 132 11.65 -8.41 11.16
C VAL A 132 10.29 -8.85 11.66
N TYR A 133 9.30 -7.96 11.57
CA TYR A 133 7.96 -8.21 12.07
C TYR A 133 7.04 -8.61 10.93
N VAL A 134 6.24 -9.64 11.15
CA VAL A 134 5.30 -10.15 10.15
C VAL A 134 3.88 -9.72 10.52
N SER A 135 3.15 -9.22 9.52
CA SER A 135 1.71 -8.97 9.59
C SER A 135 0.96 -10.27 9.86
N ASP A 136 0.53 -10.51 11.09
CA ASP A 136 -0.18 -11.72 11.49
C ASP A 136 -1.67 -11.47 11.75
N THR A 137 -2.44 -12.55 11.96
CA THR A 137 -3.87 -12.45 12.31
C THR A 137 -4.11 -12.07 13.77
N ARG A 138 -3.07 -12.00 14.60
CA ARG A 138 -3.18 -11.75 16.04
C ARG A 138 -3.34 -10.27 16.37
N SER A 139 -2.92 -9.39 15.46
CA SER A 139 -3.05 -7.95 15.63
C SER A 139 -3.49 -7.27 14.34
N ASN A 140 -4.23 -6.19 14.51
CA ASN A 140 -4.60 -5.35 13.41
C ASN A 140 -3.39 -4.52 12.94
N ILE A 141 -2.94 -4.74 11.70
CA ILE A 141 -1.83 -3.99 11.11
C ILE A 141 -2.07 -2.46 11.05
N ALA A 142 -3.32 -2.02 10.92
CA ALA A 142 -3.70 -0.61 10.93
C ALA A 142 -3.45 0.10 12.26
N ASP A 143 -3.44 -0.65 13.35
CA ASP A 143 -3.16 -0.13 14.69
C ASP A 143 -1.67 -0.13 15.03
N LYS A 144 -0.82 -0.68 14.15
CA LYS A 144 0.63 -0.81 14.38
C LYS A 144 1.45 0.03 13.40
N VAL A 145 1.06 0.12 12.13
CA VAL A 145 1.90 0.74 11.08
C VAL A 145 1.85 2.26 11.12
N ASP A 146 3.01 2.90 11.27
CA ASP A 146 3.14 4.36 11.25
C ASP A 146 3.27 4.89 9.82
N VAL A 147 4.05 4.19 8.99
CA VAL A 147 4.38 4.59 7.61
C VAL A 147 4.40 3.36 6.72
N ILE A 148 4.01 3.53 5.45
CA ILE A 148 4.13 2.50 4.42
C ILE A 148 5.14 2.97 3.38
N ALA A 149 6.10 2.10 3.02
CA ALA A 149 6.96 2.31 1.86
C ALA A 149 6.62 1.30 0.77
N THR A 150 6.32 1.79 -0.44
CA THR A 150 6.00 0.95 -1.59
C THR A 150 7.13 0.92 -2.61
N PHE A 151 7.41 -0.27 -3.15
CA PHE A 151 8.46 -0.50 -4.15
C PHE A 151 7.85 -1.15 -5.39
N GLY A 152 7.73 -0.40 -6.48
CA GLY A 152 7.08 -0.87 -7.71
C GLY A 152 6.39 0.26 -8.46
N GLY A 153 5.18 -0.01 -8.97
CA GLY A 153 4.35 0.98 -9.66
C GLY A 153 3.01 1.21 -8.96
N ASP A 154 2.04 1.74 -9.71
CA ASP A 154 0.72 2.10 -9.19
C ASP A 154 0.00 0.93 -8.52
N GLY A 155 0.10 -0.27 -9.08
CA GLY A 155 -0.47 -1.49 -8.49
C GLY A 155 0.07 -1.80 -7.08
N THR A 156 1.31 -1.43 -6.77
CA THR A 156 1.91 -1.61 -5.44
C THR A 156 1.33 -0.59 -4.45
N VAL A 157 1.07 0.65 -4.89
CA VAL A 157 0.39 1.68 -4.08
C VAL A 157 -1.04 1.26 -3.75
N LEU A 158 -1.78 0.79 -4.76
CA LEU A 158 -3.13 0.23 -4.57
C LEU A 158 -3.11 -0.98 -3.63
N ARG A 159 -2.09 -1.85 -3.75
CA ARG A 159 -1.91 -2.96 -2.82
C ARG A 159 -1.71 -2.46 -1.39
N ALA A 160 -0.81 -1.52 -1.17
CA ALA A 160 -0.53 -0.95 0.14
C ALA A 160 -1.80 -0.38 0.78
N ALA A 161 -2.53 0.47 0.07
CA ALA A 161 -3.80 0.99 0.56
C ALA A 161 -4.86 -0.11 0.74
N SER A 162 -4.82 -1.16 -0.09
CA SER A 162 -5.77 -2.27 0.01
C SER A 162 -5.69 -3.02 1.34
N LEU A 163 -4.54 -2.95 2.03
CA LEU A 163 -4.36 -3.53 3.36
C LEU A 163 -5.18 -2.79 4.44
N PHE A 164 -5.62 -1.57 4.15
CA PHE A 164 -6.37 -0.69 5.06
C PHE A 164 -7.78 -0.40 4.54
N LYS A 165 -8.35 -1.28 3.69
CA LYS A 165 -9.69 -1.07 3.07
C LYS A 165 -10.81 -0.91 4.08
N LEU A 166 -10.74 -1.61 5.21
CA LEU A 166 -11.76 -1.55 6.25
C LEU A 166 -11.57 -0.32 7.15
N HIS A 167 -10.39 0.29 7.18
CA HIS A 167 -10.08 1.40 8.07
C HIS A 167 -10.32 2.76 7.41
N GLY A 168 -10.85 3.71 8.20
CA GLY A 168 -11.00 5.11 7.81
C GLY A 168 -9.68 5.89 7.72
N SER A 169 -8.60 5.37 8.32
CA SER A 169 -7.28 6.02 8.33
C SER A 169 -6.20 5.14 7.73
N VAL A 170 -5.60 5.62 6.63
CA VAL A 170 -4.44 4.99 5.98
C VAL A 170 -3.15 5.69 6.48
N PRO A 171 -2.09 4.95 6.86
CA PRO A 171 -0.79 5.55 7.14
C PRO A 171 -0.20 6.27 5.90
N PRO A 172 0.64 7.30 6.09
CA PRO A 172 1.38 7.92 4.98
C PRO A 172 2.10 6.89 4.10
N ILE A 173 1.90 7.00 2.80
CA ILE A 173 2.53 6.15 1.78
C ILE A 173 3.69 6.93 1.14
N LEU A 174 4.90 6.42 1.33
CA LEU A 174 6.10 6.83 0.61
C LEU A 174 6.32 5.87 -0.55
N SER A 175 6.15 6.34 -1.78
CA SER A 175 6.19 5.48 -2.97
C SER A 175 7.45 5.64 -3.78
N PHE A 176 8.16 4.54 -3.98
CA PHE A 176 9.31 4.43 -4.87
C PHE A 176 8.91 3.76 -6.18
N SER A 177 8.97 4.55 -7.25
CA SER A 177 8.76 4.07 -8.62
C SER A 177 9.94 3.18 -9.04
N MET A 178 9.63 1.96 -9.42
CA MET A 178 10.59 0.95 -9.87
C MET A 178 10.07 0.25 -11.13
N GLY A 179 10.82 0.39 -12.23
CA GLY A 179 10.42 -0.11 -13.55
C GLY A 179 9.66 0.94 -14.35
N THR A 180 8.51 0.57 -14.91
CA THR A 180 7.67 1.48 -15.70
C THR A 180 7.11 2.60 -14.81
N LEU A 181 7.37 3.84 -15.19
CA LEU A 181 6.90 5.04 -14.49
C LEU A 181 5.35 5.04 -14.44
N GLY A 182 4.76 5.33 -13.27
CA GLY A 182 3.31 5.31 -13.02
C GLY A 182 2.84 6.62 -12.39
N PHE A 183 1.52 6.81 -12.28
CA PHE A 183 0.89 8.07 -11.82
C PHE A 183 0.91 8.29 -10.31
N LEU A 184 1.20 7.24 -9.52
CA LEU A 184 1.17 7.26 -8.06
C LEU A 184 2.57 7.11 -7.44
N GLY A 185 3.57 6.71 -8.25
CA GLY A 185 4.96 6.54 -7.83
C GLY A 185 5.74 7.83 -7.98
N GLU A 186 5.96 8.55 -6.87
CA GLU A 186 6.52 9.91 -6.90
C GLU A 186 8.07 9.95 -6.84
N TRP A 187 8.70 9.02 -6.13
CA TRP A 187 10.15 9.04 -5.91
C TRP A 187 10.88 8.01 -6.74
N SER A 188 12.02 8.37 -7.33
CA SER A 188 12.96 7.37 -7.84
C SER A 188 13.62 6.64 -6.66
N PHE A 189 13.84 5.33 -6.80
CA PHE A 189 14.52 4.57 -5.76
C PHE A 189 15.96 5.06 -5.50
N SER A 190 16.62 5.73 -6.46
CA SER A 190 17.94 6.34 -6.24
C SER A 190 17.93 7.37 -5.11
N GLU A 191 16.78 8.01 -4.87
CA GLU A 191 16.59 9.09 -3.90
C GLU A 191 16.06 8.60 -2.53
N HIS A 192 15.97 7.28 -2.30
CA HIS A 192 15.36 6.70 -1.10
C HIS A 192 15.86 7.28 0.23
N LYS A 193 17.16 7.62 0.32
CA LYS A 193 17.76 8.22 1.53
C LYS A 193 17.26 9.64 1.79
N LYS A 194 17.10 10.44 0.73
CA LYS A 194 16.57 11.81 0.80
C LYS A 194 15.08 11.76 1.15
N ALA A 195 14.33 10.98 0.38
CA ALA A 195 12.88 10.80 0.55
C ALA A 195 12.49 10.37 1.97
N TRP A 196 13.16 9.32 2.49
CA TRP A 196 12.92 8.84 3.85
C TRP A 196 13.25 9.90 4.90
N ARG A 197 14.41 10.56 4.77
CA ARG A 197 14.85 11.58 5.73
C ARG A 197 13.87 12.75 5.81
N GLU A 198 13.42 13.25 4.66
CA GLU A 198 12.45 14.34 4.58
C GLU A 198 11.15 13.96 5.29
N MET A 199 10.60 12.79 4.96
CA MET A 199 9.35 12.31 5.54
C MET A 199 9.47 12.00 7.03
N TYR A 200 10.56 11.34 7.44
CA TYR A 200 10.81 10.96 8.82
C TYR A 200 10.95 12.18 9.72
N MET A 201 11.72 13.19 9.30
CA MET A 201 11.99 14.39 10.09
C MET A 201 10.89 15.46 9.98
N SER A 202 9.83 15.19 9.22
CA SER A 202 8.81 16.16 8.87
C SER A 202 8.12 16.77 10.09
N GLY A 203 8.24 18.09 10.24
CA GLY A 203 7.64 18.86 11.34
C GLY A 203 8.34 18.72 12.70
N SER A 204 9.55 18.12 12.73
CA SER A 204 10.41 18.14 13.93
C SER A 204 11.01 19.55 14.13
N GLY A 205 11.04 20.03 15.38
CA GLY A 205 11.57 21.35 15.73
C GLY A 205 13.07 21.37 16.04
N VAL A 206 13.80 20.30 15.75
CA VAL A 206 15.24 20.22 16.05
C VAL A 206 15.99 21.17 15.11
N ALA A 207 16.87 22.02 15.63
CA ALA A 207 17.59 23.00 14.82
C ALA A 207 18.68 22.33 13.96
N VAL A 208 18.89 22.85 12.75
CA VAL A 208 19.94 22.40 11.80
C VAL A 208 21.36 22.73 12.33
N GLN A 209 21.48 23.71 13.22
CA GLN A 209 22.76 24.34 13.61
C GLN A 209 23.71 23.46 14.44
N ASP A 210 23.24 22.40 15.09
CA ASP A 210 24.11 21.48 15.86
C ASP A 210 24.90 20.48 14.99
N ALA A 211 24.83 20.59 13.65
CA ALA A 211 25.39 19.61 12.72
C ALA A 211 26.58 20.11 11.87
N ALA A 212 27.02 21.36 12.03
CA ALA A 212 28.17 21.88 11.30
C ALA A 212 29.08 22.71 12.22
N VAL A 213 30.35 22.29 12.31
CA VAL A 213 31.52 22.95 12.93
C VAL A 213 31.80 22.60 14.42
N PRO A 214 33.07 22.30 14.80
CA PRO A 214 33.47 22.16 16.21
C PRO A 214 33.26 23.48 16.95
N ARG A 215 32.76 23.42 18.18
CA ARG A 215 32.49 24.58 19.05
C ARG A 215 33.67 25.57 19.03
N GLY A 216 33.43 26.71 18.39
CA GLY A 216 34.00 28.00 18.75
C GLY A 216 32.88 28.81 19.42
N ASP A 217 33.28 29.59 20.41
CA ASP A 217 32.47 30.35 21.37
C ASP A 217 31.45 31.31 20.73
N TRP A 218 30.62 31.94 21.58
CA TRP A 218 29.75 33.13 21.43
C TRP A 218 28.24 33.03 21.02
N ASP A 219 27.44 33.48 22.00
CA ASP A 219 26.20 34.29 22.03
C ASP A 219 24.77 33.73 21.83
N THR A 220 24.10 33.63 22.99
CA THR A 220 22.75 34.12 23.37
C THR A 220 21.83 34.70 22.28
N VAL A 221 20.69 34.02 22.03
CA VAL A 221 19.41 34.66 21.70
C VAL A 221 18.22 33.84 22.25
N GLY A 222 17.41 34.46 23.11
CA GLY A 222 15.94 34.36 23.14
C GLY A 222 15.29 33.08 23.63
N GLU A 223 15.17 32.94 24.95
CA GLU A 223 14.12 32.13 25.59
C GLU A 223 12.75 32.79 25.31
N ASP A 224 11.90 32.18 24.47
CA ASP A 224 10.43 32.37 24.50
C ASP A 224 9.73 31.43 23.50
N ALA A 225 9.69 30.13 23.82
CA ALA A 225 8.71 29.15 23.31
C ALA A 225 8.80 27.83 24.10
N ALA A 226 8.59 27.88 25.42
CA ALA A 226 8.60 26.69 26.25
C ALA A 226 7.23 25.97 26.27
N SER A 227 7.31 24.63 26.22
CA SER A 227 6.33 23.65 26.72
C SER A 227 5.27 23.05 25.77
N SER A 228 5.73 22.33 24.74
CA SER A 228 5.17 20.99 24.52
C SER A 228 6.32 20.01 24.32
N SER A 229 6.58 19.22 25.36
CA SER A 229 7.61 18.18 25.47
C SER A 229 7.97 17.50 24.13
N LEU A 230 9.24 17.65 23.73
CA LEU A 230 9.92 17.02 22.58
C LEU A 230 10.13 15.50 22.77
N VAL A 231 9.08 14.77 23.15
CA VAL A 231 9.20 13.35 23.53
C VAL A 231 9.73 12.51 22.36
N GLY A 232 10.99 12.06 22.48
CA GLY A 232 11.62 11.09 21.59
C GLY A 232 12.51 11.65 20.49
N TRP A 233 12.51 12.97 20.25
CA TRP A 233 13.38 13.60 19.23
C TRP A 233 14.80 13.85 19.74
N ASP A 234 15.00 13.94 21.06
CA ASP A 234 16.27 14.29 21.71
C ASP A 234 17.43 13.32 21.42
N ARG A 235 17.12 12.08 21.00
CA ARG A 235 18.10 11.05 20.68
C ARG A 235 18.54 11.06 19.21
N MET A 236 17.88 11.85 18.37
CA MET A 236 18.11 11.87 16.92
C MET A 236 19.08 13.00 16.56
N LYS A 237 20.34 12.63 16.27
CA LYS A 237 21.38 13.59 15.88
C LYS A 237 21.08 14.26 14.52
N GLY A 238 21.21 15.59 14.52
CA GLY A 238 21.46 16.49 13.39
C GLY A 238 20.94 16.02 12.03
N LYS A 239 19.69 16.37 11.70
CA LYS A 239 19.06 16.18 10.38
C LYS A 239 17.64 16.76 10.28
N SER A 240 17.17 17.52 11.27
CA SER A 240 15.84 18.12 11.18
C SER A 240 15.84 19.25 10.17
N LEU A 241 14.74 19.37 9.45
CA LEU A 241 14.55 20.38 8.41
C LEU A 241 14.03 21.70 9.01
N GLY A 242 13.84 21.77 10.33
CA GLY A 242 13.17 22.87 11.01
C GLY A 242 11.65 22.78 10.88
N ILE A 243 10.92 23.53 11.71
CA ILE A 243 9.45 23.54 11.78
C ILE A 243 8.82 23.94 10.43
N SER A 244 9.56 24.71 9.61
CA SER A 244 9.08 25.28 8.34
C SER A 244 9.25 24.36 7.11
N ARG A 245 10.08 23.31 7.17
CA ARG A 245 10.26 22.37 6.05
C ARG A 245 9.67 21.00 6.42
N ALA A 246 8.38 20.87 6.16
CA ALA A 246 7.65 19.61 6.25
C ALA A 246 7.53 18.96 4.87
N SER A 247 7.53 17.62 4.83
CA SER A 247 7.17 16.86 3.65
C SER A 247 5.75 17.18 3.21
N LYS A 248 5.58 17.35 1.91
CA LYS A 248 4.30 17.60 1.28
C LYS A 248 3.51 16.30 1.15
N VAL A 249 2.19 16.40 1.29
CA VAL A 249 1.26 15.28 1.24
C VAL A 249 0.09 15.65 0.37
N LEU A 250 -0.23 14.76 -0.58
CA LEU A 250 -1.47 14.76 -1.31
C LEU A 250 -2.43 13.77 -0.65
N LEU A 251 -3.56 14.25 -0.13
CA LEU A 251 -4.65 13.38 0.32
C LEU A 251 -5.50 12.97 -0.87
N ARG A 252 -5.40 11.71 -1.26
CA ARG A 252 -6.22 11.14 -2.34
C ARG A 252 -7.56 10.65 -1.79
N HIS A 253 -8.64 10.93 -2.51
CA HIS A 253 -9.99 10.48 -2.14
C HIS A 253 -10.13 8.96 -2.22
N ARG A 254 -11.02 8.42 -1.39
CA ARG A 254 -11.52 7.04 -1.50
C ARG A 254 -13.02 7.05 -1.71
N ILE A 255 -13.54 5.98 -2.29
CA ILE A 255 -14.97 5.68 -2.33
C ILE A 255 -15.26 4.46 -1.47
N LYS A 256 -16.40 4.47 -0.78
CA LYS A 256 -16.92 3.38 0.02
C LYS A 256 -17.95 2.59 -0.79
N ALA A 257 -18.01 1.28 -0.57
CA ALA A 257 -18.97 0.36 -1.19
C ALA A 257 -19.62 -0.50 -0.12
N ASP A 258 -20.95 -0.52 -0.11
CA ASP A 258 -21.75 -1.46 0.66
C ASP A 258 -22.54 -2.35 -0.29
N ILE A 259 -22.36 -3.66 -0.14
CA ILE A 259 -22.93 -4.66 -1.04
C ILE A 259 -24.08 -5.34 -0.32
N PHE A 260 -25.24 -5.34 -0.96
CA PHE A 260 -26.45 -5.96 -0.45
C PHE A 260 -26.86 -7.12 -1.36
N ASP A 261 -27.21 -8.25 -0.74
CA ASP A 261 -27.80 -9.38 -1.45
C ASP A 261 -29.25 -9.09 -1.88
N ARG A 262 -29.84 -10.03 -2.63
CA ARG A 262 -31.25 -9.95 -3.07
C ARG A 262 -32.26 -9.87 -1.93
N SER A 263 -31.86 -10.24 -0.72
CA SER A 263 -32.70 -10.22 0.48
C SER A 263 -32.53 -8.91 1.27
N GLY A 264 -31.64 -8.03 0.84
CA GLY A 264 -31.32 -6.77 1.50
C GLY A 264 -30.29 -6.88 2.63
N ASN A 265 -29.61 -8.03 2.79
CA ASN A 265 -28.57 -8.19 3.80
C ASN A 265 -27.24 -7.63 3.30
N ASN A 266 -26.54 -6.88 4.16
CA ASN A 266 -25.17 -6.45 3.86
C ASN A 266 -24.22 -7.67 3.91
N ILE A 267 -23.46 -7.87 2.84
CA ILE A 267 -22.54 -9.02 2.69
C ILE A 267 -21.05 -8.61 2.70
N ASN A 268 -20.73 -7.39 3.12
CA ASN A 268 -19.36 -6.85 3.07
C ASN A 268 -18.35 -7.78 3.76
N ASN A 269 -18.66 -8.32 4.93
CA ASN A 269 -17.76 -9.23 5.67
C ASN A 269 -17.34 -10.44 4.82
N ARG A 270 -18.29 -11.07 4.13
CA ARG A 270 -18.02 -12.25 3.27
C ARG A 270 -17.14 -11.88 2.07
N VAL A 271 -17.35 -10.69 1.52
CA VAL A 271 -16.56 -10.16 0.40
C VAL A 271 -15.16 -9.73 0.86
N SER A 272 -15.05 -9.11 2.04
CA SER A 272 -13.80 -8.78 2.70
C SER A 272 -12.96 -10.02 2.98
N ASP A 273 -13.56 -11.10 3.48
CA ASP A 273 -12.85 -12.36 3.76
C ASP A 273 -12.33 -13.04 2.48
N THR A 274 -13.07 -12.92 1.38
CA THR A 274 -12.61 -13.43 0.08
C THR A 274 -11.40 -12.63 -0.43
N LEU A 275 -11.45 -11.30 -0.30
CA LEU A 275 -10.30 -10.41 -0.55
C LEU A 275 -9.12 -10.69 0.39
N ALA A 276 -9.39 -11.06 1.65
CA ALA A 276 -8.42 -11.42 2.68
C ALA A 276 -7.75 -12.77 2.39
N SER A 277 -8.51 -13.80 2.02
CA SER A 277 -7.98 -15.14 1.74
C SER A 277 -7.02 -15.15 0.55
N HIS A 278 -7.31 -14.31 -0.47
CA HIS A 278 -6.42 -14.08 -1.61
C HIS A 278 -5.19 -13.23 -1.25
N SER A 279 -5.11 -12.76 -0.01
CA SER A 279 -4.11 -11.87 0.56
C SER A 279 -3.67 -12.41 1.93
N LYS A 280 -2.97 -13.55 2.04
CA LYS A 280 -2.45 -14.14 3.31
C LYS A 280 -1.73 -13.10 4.21
N SER A 281 -2.45 -12.20 4.84
CA SER A 281 -2.03 -11.03 5.60
C SER A 281 -3.25 -10.70 6.43
N GLY A 282 -3.13 -10.78 7.75
CA GLY A 282 -4.25 -10.53 8.66
C GLY A 282 -4.83 -9.15 8.33
N ILE A 283 -6.05 -9.11 7.79
CA ILE A 283 -6.68 -7.83 7.51
C ILE A 283 -6.91 -7.13 8.84
N ALA A 284 -6.65 -5.84 8.79
CA ALA A 284 -7.04 -4.88 9.78
C ALA A 284 -8.55 -4.96 10.06
N GLY A 285 -8.97 -5.64 11.14
CA GLY A 285 -10.37 -5.74 11.56
C GLY A 285 -10.90 -4.45 12.19
N THR A 286 -12.07 -4.00 11.76
CA THR A 286 -12.74 -2.82 12.32
C THR A 286 -13.60 -3.16 13.53
N LYS A 287 -13.88 -2.16 14.38
CA LYS A 287 -14.91 -2.26 15.45
C LYS A 287 -16.36 -2.16 14.94
N GLU A 288 -16.57 -1.84 13.66
CA GLU A 288 -17.88 -1.82 13.01
C GLU A 288 -18.33 -3.26 12.68
N GLU A 289 -19.61 -3.57 12.90
CA GLU A 289 -20.19 -4.91 12.66
C GLU A 289 -20.13 -5.34 11.19
N SER A 290 -20.15 -4.39 10.25
CA SER A 290 -19.99 -4.60 8.79
C SER A 290 -19.32 -3.39 8.14
N PRO A 291 -17.98 -3.30 8.14
CA PRO A 291 -17.27 -2.16 7.55
C PRO A 291 -17.53 -2.03 6.04
N SER A 292 -17.69 -0.79 5.58
CA SER A 292 -17.73 -0.51 4.14
C SER A 292 -16.39 -0.87 3.48
N LEU A 293 -16.47 -1.50 2.32
CA LEU A 293 -15.29 -1.74 1.48
C LEU A 293 -14.83 -0.40 0.89
N ARG A 294 -13.53 -0.19 0.74
CA ARG A 294 -12.99 1.05 0.16
C ARG A 294 -12.17 0.79 -1.09
N ALA A 295 -12.26 1.72 -2.03
CA ALA A 295 -11.47 1.77 -3.25
C ALA A 295 -10.71 3.10 -3.33
N ILE A 296 -9.49 3.07 -3.87
CA ILE A 296 -8.75 4.28 -4.24
C ILE A 296 -9.09 4.69 -5.66
N ASN A 297 -9.12 3.73 -6.59
CA ASN A 297 -9.34 4.06 -7.98
C ASN A 297 -10.81 3.89 -8.33
N GLU A 298 -11.30 2.66 -8.38
CA GLU A 298 -12.64 2.36 -8.86
C GLU A 298 -13.28 1.13 -8.22
N ILE A 299 -14.61 1.14 -8.25
CA ILE A 299 -15.48 -0.02 -8.07
C ILE A 299 -16.10 -0.29 -9.44
N SER A 300 -15.90 -1.49 -9.97
CA SER A 300 -16.45 -1.86 -11.28
C SER A 300 -17.29 -3.12 -11.22
N VAL A 301 -18.35 -3.14 -12.02
CA VAL A 301 -19.16 -4.32 -12.29
C VAL A 301 -19.01 -4.65 -13.76
N HIS A 302 -18.62 -5.89 -14.06
CA HIS A 302 -18.34 -6.33 -15.43
C HIS A 302 -18.96 -7.69 -15.71
N ARG A 303 -19.37 -7.96 -16.95
CA ARG A 303 -19.93 -9.27 -17.35
C ARG A 303 -18.93 -10.43 -17.24
N GLY A 304 -17.65 -10.12 -17.15
CA GLY A 304 -16.57 -11.10 -17.07
C GLY A 304 -16.47 -11.93 -18.36
N SER A 305 -16.39 -13.25 -18.22
CA SER A 305 -16.37 -14.19 -19.34
C SER A 305 -17.74 -14.47 -19.96
N HIS A 306 -18.84 -13.91 -19.40
CA HIS A 306 -20.18 -14.16 -19.92
C HIS A 306 -20.38 -13.50 -21.28
N PRO A 307 -21.04 -14.19 -22.24
CA PRO A 307 -21.27 -13.65 -23.58
C PRO A 307 -22.40 -12.59 -23.63
N HIS A 308 -23.28 -12.56 -22.62
CA HIS A 308 -24.37 -11.59 -22.54
C HIS A 308 -23.92 -10.31 -21.84
N LEU A 309 -24.42 -9.17 -22.34
CA LEU A 309 -24.16 -7.86 -21.73
C LEU A 309 -24.78 -7.77 -20.33
N ALA A 310 -24.11 -7.01 -19.46
CA ALA A 310 -24.60 -6.68 -18.14
C ALA A 310 -25.73 -5.65 -18.26
N ILE A 311 -26.83 -5.89 -17.55
CA ILE A 311 -27.95 -4.95 -17.45
C ILE A 311 -28.01 -4.41 -16.01
N ILE A 312 -27.75 -3.12 -15.84
CA ILE A 312 -27.58 -2.52 -14.51
C ILE A 312 -28.43 -1.26 -14.41
N ASP A 313 -29.30 -1.20 -13.40
CA ASP A 313 -30.04 0.00 -13.07
C ASP A 313 -29.18 0.91 -12.19
N ILE A 314 -29.13 2.20 -12.52
CA ILE A 314 -28.31 3.19 -11.83
C ILE A 314 -29.24 4.19 -11.16
N TYR A 315 -29.01 4.44 -9.88
CA TYR A 315 -29.74 5.43 -9.10
C TYR A 315 -28.75 6.45 -8.51
N GLN A 316 -29.15 7.72 -8.54
CA GLN A 316 -28.43 8.82 -7.91
C GLN A 316 -29.29 9.40 -6.79
N ASN A 317 -28.78 9.41 -5.55
CA ASN A 317 -29.50 9.91 -4.38
C ASN A 317 -30.92 9.31 -4.23
N GLY A 318 -31.09 8.04 -4.63
CA GLY A 318 -32.38 7.33 -4.61
C GLY A 318 -33.27 7.55 -5.84
N HIS A 319 -32.93 8.49 -6.72
CA HIS A 319 -33.67 8.71 -7.97
C HIS A 319 -33.12 7.81 -9.09
N PHE A 320 -34.02 7.19 -9.85
CA PHE A 320 -33.63 6.41 -11.02
C PHE A 320 -32.98 7.33 -12.05
N LEU A 321 -31.75 7.02 -12.44
CA LEU A 321 -31.00 7.76 -13.45
C LEU A 321 -31.20 7.11 -14.83
N THR A 322 -30.84 5.84 -14.97
CA THR A 322 -30.96 5.09 -16.23
C THR A 322 -30.68 3.59 -16.03
N GLU A 323 -31.04 2.76 -17.00
CA GLU A 323 -30.62 1.35 -17.13
C GLU A 323 -29.51 1.27 -18.19
N THR A 324 -28.35 0.74 -17.84
CA THR A 324 -27.26 0.50 -18.80
C THR A 324 -27.25 -0.95 -19.26
N THR A 325 -27.10 -1.15 -20.56
CA THR A 325 -26.78 -2.46 -21.15
C THR A 325 -25.39 -2.36 -21.78
N ALA A 326 -24.39 -2.99 -21.18
CA ALA A 326 -22.97 -2.74 -21.48
C ALA A 326 -22.09 -3.94 -21.15
N ASP A 327 -20.79 -3.89 -21.49
CA ASP A 327 -19.82 -4.83 -20.93
C ASP A 327 -19.76 -4.68 -19.39
N GLY A 328 -19.93 -3.44 -18.91
CA GLY A 328 -20.00 -3.14 -17.49
C GLY A 328 -20.14 -1.65 -17.21
N ILE A 329 -19.92 -1.29 -15.96
CA ILE A 329 -19.89 0.09 -15.47
C ILE A 329 -18.87 0.21 -14.34
N LEU A 330 -18.23 1.37 -14.23
CA LEU A 330 -17.36 1.67 -13.11
C LEU A 330 -17.72 3.02 -12.47
N VAL A 331 -17.54 3.07 -11.17
CA VAL A 331 -17.56 4.30 -10.37
C VAL A 331 -16.15 4.55 -9.86
N SER A 332 -15.55 5.70 -10.19
CA SER A 332 -14.16 6.00 -9.85
C SER A 332 -13.99 7.31 -9.09
N THR A 333 -12.90 7.38 -8.33
CA THR A 333 -12.39 8.62 -7.76
C THR A 333 -11.67 9.44 -8.84
N PRO A 334 -11.28 10.70 -8.55
CA PRO A 334 -10.39 11.48 -9.41
C PRO A 334 -9.04 10.79 -9.63
N THR A 335 -8.53 10.07 -8.63
CA THR A 335 -7.28 9.30 -8.77
C THR A 335 -7.47 8.14 -9.77
N GLY A 336 -8.62 7.47 -9.73
CA GLY A 336 -8.98 6.42 -10.69
C GLY A 336 -9.32 6.93 -12.10
N SER A 337 -9.40 8.26 -12.31
CA SER A 337 -9.74 8.84 -13.61
C SER A 337 -8.70 8.52 -14.69
N THR A 338 -7.43 8.34 -14.30
CA THR A 338 -6.32 7.94 -15.18
C THR A 338 -6.12 6.43 -15.27
N ALA A 339 -6.93 5.63 -14.56
CA ALA A 339 -6.86 4.18 -14.55
C ALA A 339 -7.89 3.60 -15.55
N TYR A 340 -8.71 2.63 -15.13
CA TYR A 340 -9.65 1.96 -16.04
C TYR A 340 -10.71 2.92 -16.60
N SER A 341 -11.06 3.98 -15.85
CA SER A 341 -11.96 5.03 -16.34
C SER A 341 -11.44 5.70 -17.61
N LEU A 342 -10.14 5.97 -17.69
CA LEU A 342 -9.52 6.57 -18.88
C LEU A 342 -9.68 5.66 -20.10
N SER A 343 -9.40 4.37 -19.93
CA SER A 343 -9.53 3.37 -21.01
C SER A 343 -10.97 3.21 -21.48
N ALA A 344 -11.95 3.40 -20.59
CA ALA A 344 -13.37 3.39 -20.92
C ALA A 344 -13.89 4.73 -21.49
N GLY A 345 -13.02 5.72 -21.69
CA GLY A 345 -13.36 7.02 -22.28
C GLY A 345 -13.83 8.10 -21.29
N GLY A 346 -13.59 7.90 -19.99
CA GLY A 346 -13.82 8.92 -18.97
C GLY A 346 -12.79 10.06 -19.03
N PRO A 347 -13.15 11.26 -18.49
CA PRO A 347 -12.24 12.40 -18.46
C PRO A 347 -11.11 12.20 -17.44
N ILE A 348 -9.96 12.81 -17.68
CA ILE A 348 -8.89 12.95 -16.69
C ILE A 348 -9.31 14.05 -15.70
N VAL A 349 -9.29 13.74 -14.40
CA VAL A 349 -9.69 14.64 -13.33
C VAL A 349 -8.55 14.83 -12.34
N HIS A 350 -8.26 16.08 -11.99
CA HIS A 350 -7.20 16.40 -11.02
C HIS A 350 -7.51 15.78 -9.63
N PRO A 351 -6.53 15.16 -8.93
CA PRO A 351 -6.75 14.40 -7.68
C PRO A 351 -7.44 15.17 -6.55
N LEU A 352 -7.29 16.50 -6.52
CA LEU A 352 -7.87 17.38 -5.50
C LEU A 352 -9.32 17.81 -5.78
N VAL A 353 -9.86 17.51 -6.97
CA VAL A 353 -11.25 17.82 -7.28
C VAL A 353 -12.13 16.86 -6.49
N LYS A 354 -13.04 17.38 -5.66
CA LYS A 354 -13.96 16.56 -4.88
C LYS A 354 -15.10 16.03 -5.76
N SER A 355 -14.80 15.03 -6.58
CA SER A 355 -15.78 14.43 -7.48
C SER A 355 -15.78 12.90 -7.45
N LEU A 356 -16.85 12.34 -7.99
CA LEU A 356 -17.08 10.93 -8.23
C LEU A 356 -17.48 10.77 -9.70
N LEU A 357 -16.87 9.81 -10.41
CA LEU A 357 -17.13 9.60 -11.83
C LEU A 357 -17.94 8.33 -12.04
N ILE A 358 -18.93 8.36 -12.93
CA ILE A 358 -19.63 7.17 -13.45
C ILE A 358 -19.23 7.02 -14.91
N THR A 359 -18.56 5.92 -15.25
CA THR A 359 -18.07 5.65 -16.61
C THR A 359 -18.60 4.30 -17.08
N PRO A 360 -19.41 4.24 -18.15
CA PRO A 360 -19.84 2.96 -18.72
C PRO A 360 -18.68 2.28 -19.46
N ILE A 361 -18.69 0.95 -19.51
CA ILE A 361 -17.69 0.17 -20.26
C ILE A 361 -18.39 -0.40 -21.50
N SER A 362 -18.03 0.10 -22.68
CA SER A 362 -18.62 -0.32 -23.97
C SER A 362 -20.16 -0.38 -23.95
N PRO A 363 -20.88 0.71 -23.63
CA PRO A 363 -22.34 0.68 -23.55
C PRO A 363 -22.97 0.47 -24.93
N CYS A 364 -24.05 -0.31 -24.97
CA CYS A 364 -24.94 -0.39 -26.13
C CYS A 364 -25.87 0.84 -26.17
N SER A 365 -25.27 2.03 -26.23
CA SER A 365 -25.96 3.32 -26.27
C SER A 365 -25.06 4.36 -26.92
N LEU A 366 -25.63 5.22 -27.76
CA LEU A 366 -24.92 6.32 -28.42
C LEU A 366 -24.79 7.56 -27.52
N SER A 367 -25.61 7.65 -26.47
CA SER A 367 -25.76 8.86 -25.64
C SER A 367 -25.25 8.68 -24.21
N PHE A 368 -24.91 7.47 -23.78
CA PHE A 368 -24.37 7.24 -22.43
C PHE A 368 -22.92 7.71 -22.36
N ARG A 369 -22.73 8.97 -21.97
CA ARG A 369 -21.42 9.57 -21.69
C ARG A 369 -21.08 9.45 -20.21
N SER A 370 -19.79 9.53 -19.88
CA SER A 370 -19.32 9.54 -18.50
C SER A 370 -19.84 10.77 -17.75
N LEU A 371 -20.23 10.57 -16.50
CA LEU A 371 -20.74 11.62 -15.63
C LEU A 371 -19.72 11.96 -14.55
N VAL A 372 -19.57 13.24 -14.24
CA VAL A 372 -18.78 13.74 -13.11
C VAL A 372 -19.74 14.35 -12.10
N LEU A 373 -19.77 13.80 -10.89
CA LEU A 373 -20.70 14.14 -9.82
C LEU A 373 -19.93 14.67 -8.60
N PRO A 374 -20.57 15.44 -7.71
CA PRO A 374 -20.01 15.77 -6.40
C PRO A 374 -19.65 14.52 -5.58
N LEU A 375 -18.55 14.55 -4.82
CA LEU A 375 -18.04 13.40 -4.06
C LEU A 375 -19.03 12.82 -3.03
N ASP A 376 -19.92 13.65 -2.48
CA ASP A 376 -20.96 13.29 -1.52
C ASP A 376 -22.21 12.67 -2.16
N THR A 377 -22.24 12.55 -3.50
CA THR A 377 -23.32 11.90 -4.22
C THR A 377 -23.37 10.40 -3.91
N ARG A 378 -24.56 9.90 -3.61
CA ARG A 378 -24.81 8.46 -3.41
C ARG A 378 -25.21 7.83 -4.73
N VAL A 379 -24.42 6.86 -5.19
CA VAL A 379 -24.69 6.08 -6.39
C VAL A 379 -25.08 4.67 -5.97
N CYS A 380 -26.20 4.16 -6.48
CA CYS A 380 -26.62 2.78 -6.27
C CYS A 380 -26.69 2.06 -7.61
N LEU A 381 -25.96 0.95 -7.71
CA LEU A 381 -26.01 0.04 -8.85
C LEU A 381 -26.84 -1.18 -8.46
N ARG A 382 -27.97 -1.39 -9.13
CA ARG A 382 -28.84 -2.55 -8.92
C ARG A 382 -28.74 -3.50 -10.11
N MET A 383 -28.46 -4.76 -9.83
CA MET A 383 -28.32 -5.78 -10.88
C MET A 383 -29.71 -6.13 -11.40
N SER A 384 -30.02 -5.77 -12.65
CA SER A 384 -31.36 -5.91 -13.23
C SER A 384 -31.79 -7.39 -13.27
N PRO A 385 -33.06 -7.73 -12.97
CA PRO A 385 -33.59 -9.09 -13.13
C PRO A 385 -33.59 -9.56 -14.59
N LYS A 386 -33.43 -8.64 -15.55
CA LYS A 386 -33.32 -8.95 -16.99
C LYS A 386 -31.98 -9.59 -17.38
N ASN A 387 -30.99 -9.59 -16.49
CA ASN A 387 -29.69 -10.23 -16.76
C ASN A 387 -29.88 -11.72 -17.08
N ARG A 388 -29.27 -12.16 -18.18
CA ARG A 388 -29.27 -13.57 -18.60
C ARG A 388 -28.15 -14.37 -17.90
N GLY A 389 -27.07 -13.69 -17.52
CA GLY A 389 -25.98 -14.27 -16.75
C GLY A 389 -26.38 -14.54 -15.29
N ARG A 390 -25.73 -15.53 -14.66
CA ARG A 390 -26.01 -15.87 -13.25
C ARG A 390 -25.45 -14.82 -12.30
N GLU A 391 -24.27 -14.29 -12.60
CA GLU A 391 -23.56 -13.32 -11.77
C GLU A 391 -22.72 -12.38 -12.64
N LEU A 392 -22.57 -11.13 -12.18
CA LEU A 392 -21.62 -10.16 -12.73
C LEU A 392 -20.42 -10.05 -11.79
N ASP A 393 -19.24 -9.81 -12.33
CA ASP A 393 -18.01 -9.69 -11.53
C ASP A 393 -17.92 -8.30 -10.91
N LEU A 394 -17.91 -8.24 -9.58
CA LEU A 394 -17.60 -7.04 -8.82
C LEU A 394 -16.10 -6.97 -8.55
N ASN A 395 -15.46 -5.89 -8.99
CA ASN A 395 -14.05 -5.62 -8.76
C ASN A 395 -13.85 -4.32 -7.97
N ILE A 396 -12.84 -4.30 -7.10
CA ILE A 396 -12.44 -3.12 -6.32
C ILE A 396 -10.93 -2.92 -6.49
N ASP A 397 -10.52 -1.79 -7.05
CA ASP A 397 -9.13 -1.49 -7.44
C ASP A 397 -8.51 -2.62 -8.29
N GLY A 398 -9.21 -3.03 -9.36
CA GLY A 398 -8.78 -4.10 -10.26
C GLY A 398 -8.77 -5.53 -9.69
N LYS A 399 -9.20 -5.75 -8.44
CA LYS A 399 -9.28 -7.09 -7.82
C LYS A 399 -10.71 -7.60 -7.81
N ARG A 400 -10.93 -8.80 -8.35
CA ARG A 400 -12.22 -9.51 -8.25
C ARG A 400 -12.55 -9.80 -6.79
N CYS A 401 -13.71 -9.32 -6.34
CA CYS A 401 -14.16 -9.40 -4.96
C CYS A 401 -15.25 -10.46 -4.79
N ALA A 402 -16.29 -10.39 -5.62
CA ALA A 402 -17.45 -11.27 -5.54
C ALA A 402 -18.18 -11.34 -6.90
N GLY A 403 -18.99 -12.38 -7.07
CA GLY A 403 -20.06 -12.37 -8.08
C GLY A 403 -21.32 -11.74 -7.48
N VAL A 404 -21.95 -10.81 -8.20
CA VAL A 404 -23.23 -10.19 -7.81
C VAL A 404 -24.35 -10.71 -8.70
N SER A 405 -25.36 -11.32 -8.09
CA SER A 405 -26.52 -11.88 -8.79
C SER A 405 -27.57 -10.80 -9.11
N PRO A 406 -28.51 -11.07 -10.02
CA PRO A 406 -29.69 -10.22 -10.19
C PRO A 406 -30.43 -9.98 -8.87
N GLY A 407 -30.87 -8.73 -8.66
CA GLY A 407 -31.49 -8.27 -7.42
C GLY A 407 -30.52 -7.76 -6.34
N SER A 408 -29.21 -7.99 -6.48
CA SER A 408 -28.20 -7.37 -5.60
C SER A 408 -28.06 -5.87 -5.85
N GLU A 409 -27.69 -5.14 -4.79
CA GLU A 409 -27.41 -3.71 -4.84
C GLU A 409 -25.99 -3.41 -4.36
N ILE A 410 -25.33 -2.45 -5.01
CA ILE A 410 -24.05 -1.91 -4.58
C ILE A 410 -24.25 -0.41 -4.36
N ARG A 411 -24.12 0.03 -3.11
CA ARG A 411 -24.25 1.44 -2.72
C ARG A 411 -22.86 2.03 -2.57
N ILE A 412 -22.61 3.11 -3.31
CA ILE A 412 -21.31 3.75 -3.44
C ILE A 412 -21.42 5.21 -3.05
N GLU A 413 -20.51 5.66 -2.20
CA GLU A 413 -20.40 7.07 -1.80
C GLU A 413 -18.94 7.45 -1.54
N GLY A 414 -18.59 8.73 -1.70
CA GLY A 414 -17.27 9.23 -1.35
C GLY A 414 -17.00 9.13 0.14
N GLU A 415 -15.76 8.77 0.51
CA GLU A 415 -15.28 8.97 1.87
C GLU A 415 -15.01 10.46 2.11
N PHE A 416 -15.41 10.96 3.28
CA PHE A 416 -15.09 12.31 3.67
C PHE A 416 -13.57 12.50 3.76
N VAL A 417 -13.07 13.51 3.04
CA VAL A 417 -11.68 13.98 3.12
C VAL A 417 -11.71 15.47 3.34
N GLY A 418 -11.24 15.90 4.50
CA GLY A 418 -11.40 17.28 4.92
C GLY A 418 -11.16 17.49 6.40
N ARG A 419 -11.43 18.73 6.82
CA ARG A 419 -11.59 19.11 8.22
C ARG A 419 -13.06 19.09 8.56
N ALA A 420 -13.45 18.53 9.69
CA ALA A 420 -14.85 18.56 10.12
C ALA A 420 -15.26 19.96 10.64
N GLY A 421 -14.31 20.81 11.04
CA GLY A 421 -14.55 22.21 11.39
C GLY A 421 -13.31 23.13 11.29
N PRO A 422 -13.48 24.45 11.51
CA PRO A 422 -12.38 25.41 11.57
C PRO A 422 -11.40 25.06 12.70
N GLY A 423 -10.12 24.91 12.38
CA GLY A 423 -9.08 24.54 13.34
C GLY A 423 -8.93 23.04 13.61
N GLU A 424 -9.85 22.21 13.08
CA GLU A 424 -9.71 20.76 13.16
C GLU A 424 -8.69 20.20 12.16
N GLU A 425 -8.23 19.00 12.43
CA GLU A 425 -7.25 18.31 11.61
C GLU A 425 -7.88 17.74 10.34
N TRP A 426 -7.03 17.56 9.33
CA TRP A 426 -7.44 16.86 8.12
C TRP A 426 -7.54 15.35 8.40
N HIS A 427 -8.68 14.78 8.04
CA HIS A 427 -8.98 13.37 8.21
C HIS A 427 -9.42 12.72 6.89
N GLY A 428 -9.28 11.40 6.83
CA GLY A 428 -9.73 10.56 5.72
C GLY A 428 -8.77 10.50 4.53
N GLY A 429 -9.15 9.69 3.54
CA GLY A 429 -8.39 9.53 2.30
C GLY A 429 -7.09 8.75 2.47
N VAL A 430 -6.25 8.86 1.44
CA VAL A 430 -4.96 8.16 1.35
C VAL A 430 -3.84 9.18 1.25
N PRO A 431 -3.03 9.34 2.30
CA PRO A 431 -1.93 10.29 2.32
C PRO A 431 -0.74 9.77 1.52
N CYS A 432 -0.46 10.39 0.38
CA CYS A 432 0.70 10.11 -0.46
C CYS A 432 1.76 11.20 -0.26
N ILE A 433 3.00 10.82 0.07
CA ILE A 433 4.11 11.75 0.23
C ILE A 433 4.59 12.22 -1.15
N ILE A 434 4.56 13.53 -1.37
CA ILE A 434 4.97 14.18 -2.61
C ILE A 434 6.39 14.72 -2.48
N ARG A 435 7.16 14.66 -3.57
CA ARG A 435 8.49 15.26 -3.65
C ARG A 435 8.42 16.77 -3.42
N ALA A 436 9.21 17.30 -2.49
CA ALA A 436 9.07 18.67 -2.01
C ALA A 436 9.38 19.76 -3.07
N GLU A 437 10.11 19.40 -4.12
CA GLU A 437 10.45 20.27 -5.26
C GLU A 437 9.24 20.46 -6.20
N ASP A 438 8.31 19.51 -6.21
CA ASP A 438 7.11 19.57 -7.04
C ASP A 438 5.97 20.20 -6.23
N ASP A 439 5.59 21.42 -6.59
CA ASP A 439 4.35 22.03 -6.08
C ASP A 439 3.11 21.55 -6.87
N ASP A 440 3.31 21.00 -8.08
CA ASP A 440 2.26 20.34 -8.88
C ASP A 440 2.82 19.11 -9.64
N PRO A 441 2.92 17.95 -8.98
CA PRO A 441 3.40 16.71 -9.63
C PRO A 441 2.44 16.20 -10.71
N TRP A 442 1.18 16.68 -10.74
CA TRP A 442 0.16 16.13 -11.61
C TRP A 442 0.39 16.51 -13.08
N VAL A 443 0.77 17.76 -13.36
CA VAL A 443 1.11 18.20 -14.72
C VAL A 443 2.33 17.46 -15.26
N GLY A 444 3.37 17.31 -14.42
CA GLY A 444 4.57 16.54 -14.76
C GLY A 444 4.24 15.09 -15.11
N GLY A 445 3.41 14.44 -14.30
CA GLY A 445 2.89 13.10 -14.59
C GLY A 445 2.08 13.04 -15.89
N LEU A 446 1.15 13.98 -16.10
CA LEU A 446 0.28 14.01 -17.27
C LEU A 446 1.08 14.13 -18.60
N ASN A 447 2.04 15.05 -18.64
CA ASN A 447 2.88 15.27 -19.83
C ASN A 447 3.98 14.20 -19.97
N GLY A 448 4.60 13.79 -18.86
CA GLY A 448 5.71 12.84 -18.86
C GLY A 448 5.25 11.41 -19.17
N LEU A 449 4.15 10.97 -18.56
CA LEU A 449 3.65 9.59 -18.61
C LEU A 449 2.62 9.36 -19.72
N LEU A 450 1.54 10.15 -19.73
CA LEU A 450 0.46 9.98 -20.72
C LEU A 450 0.76 10.65 -22.05
N LYS A 451 1.83 11.47 -22.12
CA LYS A 451 2.14 12.30 -23.30
C LYS A 451 0.90 13.06 -23.74
N PHE A 452 0.19 13.65 -22.77
CA PHE A 452 -1.09 14.30 -23.00
C PHE A 452 -0.97 15.39 -24.06
N ASN A 453 -1.87 15.34 -25.05
CA ASN A 453 -1.92 16.27 -26.19
C ASN A 453 -0.56 16.47 -26.88
N HIS A 454 0.21 15.39 -27.08
CA HIS A 454 1.51 15.46 -27.74
C HIS A 454 1.36 16.04 -29.16
N PRO A 455 2.14 17.08 -29.54
CA PRO A 455 2.01 17.72 -30.83
C PRO A 455 2.36 16.74 -31.96
N PHE A 456 1.66 16.86 -33.09
CA PHE A 456 1.98 16.11 -34.30
C PHE A 456 3.27 16.65 -34.95
N GLY A 457 4.17 15.76 -35.37
CA GLY A 457 5.28 16.10 -36.27
C GLY A 457 6.49 16.82 -35.65
N ARG A 458 6.59 16.95 -34.32
CA ARG A 458 7.85 17.32 -33.67
C ARG A 458 8.56 16.06 -33.20
N GLU A 459 9.80 15.87 -33.64
CA GLU A 459 10.71 14.92 -32.99
C GLU A 459 10.82 15.30 -31.50
N PRO A 460 10.99 14.33 -30.59
CA PRO A 460 11.20 14.63 -29.18
C PRO A 460 12.37 15.62 -29.09
N PRO A 461 12.27 16.67 -28.25
CA PRO A 461 13.43 17.51 -28.01
C PRO A 461 14.58 16.58 -27.61
N SER A 462 15.72 16.71 -28.30
CA SER A 462 16.97 16.12 -27.83
C SER A 462 17.16 16.48 -26.35
N ASP A 463 17.81 15.60 -25.60
CA ASP A 463 18.07 15.72 -24.15
C ASP A 463 18.89 16.98 -23.72
N GLU A 464 18.88 18.06 -24.51
CA GLU A 464 19.59 19.32 -24.28
C GLU A 464 18.80 20.37 -23.47
N TYR A 465 17.60 20.03 -22.96
CA TYR A 465 16.83 20.93 -22.07
C TYR A 465 16.50 20.28 -20.71
N ALA A 466 17.38 19.42 -20.22
CA ALA A 466 17.42 19.02 -18.82
C ALA A 466 18.45 19.87 -18.06
N ASP A 467 18.09 21.13 -17.77
CA ASP A 467 18.73 21.96 -16.74
C ASP A 467 17.66 22.59 -15.84
#